data_AF-A0ABD6AUK7-F1
#
_entry.id   AF-A0ABD6AUK7-F1
#
_cell.length_a   1.000
_cell.length_b   1.000
_cell.length_c   1.000
_cell.angle_alpha   90.00
_cell.angle_beta   90.00
_cell.angle_gamma   90.00
#
_symmetry.space_group_name_H-M   'P 1'
#
loop_
_entity.id
_entity.type
_entity.pdbx_description
1 polymer ?
#
loop_
_entity_poly.entity_id
_entity_poly.type
_entity_poly.pdbx_seq_one_letter_code
_entity_poly.pdbx_strand_id
1 'polypeptide(L)'
;MGDSQSTRRDILKLLGAAGALTGVGGAGVVAAQDKGNGNGNAPGEGMMNQLTNGKGIKTARVRFGHVVPDAPPVDVYGFLPQFRELGEVPIQKNLQYTSIRPNIPAEYADIPAIPLGLKITPAGEKDNPIVEVNRFKFKAGRNHTLLAAGEAVSEGYDEPPVQLLSLIDNKGESPPSYGRTELPEPDKTYVRFVHALPDAGRVSVMTAGETNVDGSISGGETLVEKATFGDATDYVEVAEDDTFVISEQGTERATVGGNFREGTKNTVYLVSQAPEPGGLKPFAISSVDAAARLSLRVREL
;
A
#
# COMPACT_ATOMS: atom_id res chain seq x y z
N MET A 1 -18.49 32.42 -19.45
CA MET A 1 -19.01 31.64 -18.29
C MET A 1 -18.95 30.10 -18.49
N GLY A 2 -18.38 29.57 -19.59
CA GLY A 2 -18.32 28.11 -19.85
C GLY A 2 -17.06 27.38 -19.35
N ASP A 3 -16.01 28.08 -18.91
CA ASP A 3 -14.71 27.46 -18.58
C ASP A 3 -14.72 26.66 -17.29
N SER A 4 -15.29 27.20 -16.21
CA SER A 4 -15.21 26.58 -14.86
C SER A 4 -15.85 25.19 -14.77
N GLN A 5 -16.93 24.93 -15.52
CA GLN A 5 -17.59 23.62 -15.50
C GLN A 5 -16.83 22.54 -16.28
N SER A 6 -16.17 22.89 -17.38
CA SER A 6 -15.31 21.97 -18.14
C SER A 6 -14.10 21.56 -17.30
N THR A 7 -13.46 22.55 -16.67
CA THR A 7 -12.31 22.39 -15.77
C THR A 7 -12.62 21.49 -14.57
N ARG A 8 -13.75 21.73 -13.90
CA ARG A 8 -14.20 20.88 -12.78
C ARG A 8 -14.44 19.45 -13.22
N ARG A 9 -15.07 19.26 -14.37
CA ARG A 9 -15.38 17.93 -14.91
C ARG A 9 -14.12 17.13 -15.22
N ASP A 10 -13.09 17.77 -15.77
CA ASP A 10 -11.85 17.06 -16.14
C ASP A 10 -10.98 16.74 -14.92
N ILE A 11 -10.96 17.62 -13.92
CA ILE A 11 -10.32 17.33 -12.62
C ILE A 11 -11.04 16.19 -11.89
N LEU A 12 -12.38 16.21 -11.86
CA LEU A 12 -13.16 15.14 -11.23
C LEU A 12 -13.08 13.83 -12.01
N LYS A 13 -12.91 13.85 -13.34
CA LYS A 13 -12.57 12.66 -14.12
C LYS A 13 -11.17 12.15 -13.76
N LEU A 14 -10.19 13.03 -13.61
CA LEU A 14 -8.82 12.65 -13.25
C LEU A 14 -8.78 11.96 -11.87
N LEU A 15 -9.46 12.52 -10.87
CA LEU A 15 -9.56 11.93 -9.53
C LEU A 15 -10.53 10.74 -9.49
N GLY A 16 -11.65 10.81 -10.22
CA GLY A 16 -12.68 9.77 -10.25
C GLY A 16 -12.24 8.51 -10.97
N ALA A 17 -11.43 8.65 -12.02
CA ALA A 17 -10.83 7.51 -12.71
C ALA A 17 -9.80 6.80 -11.80
N ALA A 18 -9.17 7.51 -10.86
CA ALA A 18 -8.32 6.90 -9.84
C ALA A 18 -9.11 6.20 -8.70
N GLY A 19 -10.41 6.48 -8.55
CA GLY A 19 -11.22 6.04 -7.41
C GLY A 19 -12.33 5.02 -7.67
N ALA A 20 -12.52 4.57 -8.92
CA ALA A 20 -13.52 3.57 -9.28
C ALA A 20 -13.05 2.12 -8.97
N LEU A 21 -12.56 1.85 -7.75
CA LEU A 21 -12.14 0.51 -7.30
C LEU A 21 -13.29 -0.38 -6.77
N THR A 22 -14.56 0.03 -6.93
CA THR A 22 -15.68 -0.76 -6.43
C THR A 22 -16.01 -1.94 -7.34
N GLY A 23 -15.32 -3.06 -7.13
CA GLY A 23 -15.79 -4.42 -7.42
C GLY A 23 -16.02 -4.78 -8.89
N VAL A 24 -15.43 -5.91 -9.30
CA VAL A 24 -15.60 -6.62 -10.58
C VAL A 24 -14.71 -6.08 -11.72
N GLY A 25 -13.50 -6.64 -11.79
CA GLY A 25 -12.84 -7.06 -13.03
C GLY A 25 -12.54 -5.99 -14.09
N GLY A 26 -11.27 -5.60 -14.17
CA GLY A 26 -10.65 -5.26 -15.45
C GLY A 26 -10.24 -3.79 -15.62
N ALA A 27 -8.97 -3.64 -15.99
CA ALA A 27 -8.31 -2.51 -16.64
C ALA A 27 -9.18 -1.29 -16.99
N GLY A 28 -8.84 -0.13 -16.43
CA GLY A 28 -9.29 1.13 -17.02
C GLY A 28 -9.11 2.35 -16.15
N VAL A 29 -7.92 2.95 -16.18
CA VAL A 29 -7.80 4.42 -16.05
C VAL A 29 -7.16 4.91 -17.33
N VAL A 30 -7.85 5.82 -18.02
CA VAL A 30 -7.39 6.46 -19.24
C VAL A 30 -6.16 7.30 -18.88
N ALA A 31 -4.97 6.71 -18.96
CA ALA A 31 -3.79 7.51 -19.23
C ALA A 31 -4.06 8.17 -20.59
N ALA A 32 -4.32 9.48 -20.58
CA ALA A 32 -4.27 10.28 -21.78
C ALA A 32 -2.83 10.22 -22.29
N GLN A 33 -2.50 9.14 -22.98
CA GLN A 33 -1.27 9.00 -23.73
C GLN A 33 -1.49 9.78 -25.02
N ASP A 34 -1.50 11.10 -24.90
CA ASP A 34 -1.58 11.96 -26.06
C ASP A 34 -0.23 11.92 -26.78
N LYS A 35 -0.16 11.07 -27.82
CA LYS A 35 0.80 11.21 -28.91
C LYS A 35 0.15 12.09 -29.98
N GLY A 36 -0.12 13.35 -29.64
CA GLY A 36 -0.70 14.34 -30.52
C GLY A 36 0.30 15.46 -30.78
N ASN A 37 0.87 15.48 -31.98
CA ASN A 37 1.61 16.62 -32.49
C ASN A 37 0.62 17.76 -32.79
N GLY A 38 0.76 18.90 -32.12
CA GLY A 38 0.32 20.20 -32.63
C GLY A 38 -1.15 20.60 -32.37
N ASN A 39 -1.28 21.62 -31.51
CA ASN A 39 -2.09 22.80 -31.78
C ASN A 39 -3.62 22.61 -31.83
N GLY A 40 -4.23 22.36 -30.67
CA GLY A 40 -5.66 22.52 -30.50
C GLY A 40 -6.02 22.81 -29.05
N ASN A 41 -6.14 24.08 -28.69
CA ASN A 41 -6.62 24.55 -27.37
C ASN A 41 -8.00 23.93 -27.07
N ALA A 42 -8.01 22.76 -26.47
CA ALA A 42 -9.21 22.19 -25.89
C ALA A 42 -9.46 22.89 -24.54
N PRO A 43 -10.70 23.29 -24.24
CA PRO A 43 -11.05 23.84 -22.93
C PRO A 43 -10.83 22.74 -21.87
N GLY A 44 -9.68 22.78 -21.19
CA GLY A 44 -9.19 21.75 -20.26
C GLY A 44 -7.65 21.58 -20.27
N GLU A 45 -6.96 21.89 -21.37
CA GLU A 45 -5.50 21.73 -21.49
C GLU A 45 -4.71 22.70 -20.60
N GLY A 46 -5.20 23.93 -20.42
CA GLY A 46 -4.48 24.99 -19.70
C GLY A 46 -4.12 24.65 -18.25
N MET A 47 -5.01 23.97 -17.52
CA MET A 47 -4.76 23.59 -16.12
C MET A 47 -4.01 22.26 -15.98
N MET A 48 -4.24 21.28 -16.86
CA MET A 48 -3.41 20.06 -16.89
C MET A 48 -1.95 20.39 -17.20
N ASN A 49 -1.72 21.39 -18.06
CA ASN A 49 -0.41 21.94 -18.34
C ASN A 49 0.19 22.64 -17.11
N GLN A 50 -0.60 23.40 -16.32
CA GLN A 50 -0.15 23.97 -15.03
C GLN A 50 0.19 22.90 -13.97
N LEU A 51 -0.55 21.79 -13.91
CA LEU A 51 -0.29 20.69 -12.97
C LEU A 51 0.95 19.86 -13.34
N THR A 52 1.30 19.81 -14.62
CA THR A 52 2.35 18.92 -15.16
C THR A 52 3.54 19.66 -15.76
N ASN A 53 3.52 21.00 -15.77
CA ASN A 53 4.45 21.85 -16.51
C ASN A 53 4.63 21.38 -17.97
N GLY A 54 3.52 20.97 -18.60
CA GLY A 54 3.48 20.53 -20.00
C GLY A 54 4.11 19.17 -20.29
N LYS A 55 4.47 18.39 -19.26
CA LYS A 55 5.16 17.09 -19.40
C LYS A 55 4.22 15.89 -19.40
N GLY A 56 2.90 16.12 -19.48
CA GLY A 56 1.88 15.08 -19.32
C GLY A 56 1.78 14.57 -17.87
N ILE A 57 0.66 13.93 -17.53
CA ILE A 57 0.50 13.33 -16.21
C ILE A 57 1.22 11.99 -16.17
N LYS A 58 2.25 11.92 -15.33
CA LYS A 58 2.80 10.64 -14.90
C LYS A 58 1.92 10.05 -13.80
N THR A 59 1.77 8.74 -13.78
CA THR A 59 1.04 8.03 -12.73
C THR A 59 1.99 7.32 -11.76
N ALA A 60 1.45 6.98 -10.62
CA ALA A 60 1.93 5.92 -9.74
C ALA A 60 0.82 4.87 -9.65
N ARG A 61 1.17 3.64 -9.31
CA ARG A 61 0.19 2.57 -9.06
C ARG A 61 0.06 2.39 -7.57
N VAL A 62 -1.14 2.38 -7.02
CA VAL A 62 -1.38 2.44 -5.59
C VAL A 62 -2.36 1.36 -5.15
N ARG A 63 -2.09 0.76 -4.00
CA ARG A 63 -3.04 -0.03 -3.24
C ARG A 63 -3.13 0.52 -1.82
N PHE A 64 -4.26 0.27 -1.16
CA PHE A 64 -4.57 0.79 0.17
C PHE A 64 -4.72 -0.35 1.17
N GLY A 65 -4.19 -0.17 2.37
CA GLY A 65 -4.36 -1.08 3.49
C GLY A 65 -4.89 -0.38 4.73
N HIS A 66 -5.66 -1.09 5.53
CA HIS A 66 -6.14 -0.62 6.83
C HIS A 66 -5.68 -1.60 7.91
N VAL A 67 -4.82 -1.13 8.80
CA VAL A 67 -4.20 -1.92 9.88
C VAL A 67 -4.27 -1.17 11.21
N VAL A 68 -5.34 -0.40 11.42
CA VAL A 68 -5.65 0.28 12.69
C VAL A 68 -6.65 -0.63 13.43
N PRO A 69 -6.26 -1.32 14.51
CA PRO A 69 -7.04 -2.39 15.14
C PRO A 69 -8.37 -1.92 15.72
N ASP A 70 -8.38 -0.72 16.27
CA ASP A 70 -9.46 -0.13 17.06
C ASP A 70 -10.36 0.81 16.23
N ALA A 71 -10.06 1.00 14.94
CA ALA A 71 -10.89 1.78 14.05
C ALA A 71 -11.93 0.92 13.31
N PRO A 72 -13.12 1.48 13.03
CA PRO A 72 -14.08 0.84 12.11
C PRO A 72 -13.49 0.79 10.69
N PRO A 73 -14.13 0.05 9.76
CA PRO A 73 -13.77 0.11 8.35
C PRO A 73 -13.64 1.55 7.87
N VAL A 74 -12.70 1.82 6.96
CA VAL A 74 -12.36 3.18 6.54
C VAL A 74 -12.65 3.43 5.06
N ASP A 75 -12.97 4.69 4.75
CA ASP A 75 -12.98 5.23 3.40
C ASP A 75 -11.73 6.10 3.19
N VAL A 76 -11.18 6.08 1.99
CA VAL A 76 -10.07 6.94 1.56
C VAL A 76 -10.57 7.88 0.47
N TYR A 77 -10.36 9.17 0.68
CA TYR A 77 -10.72 10.24 -0.25
C TYR A 77 -9.48 10.99 -0.72
N GLY A 78 -9.52 11.42 -1.98
CA GLY A 78 -8.54 12.32 -2.59
C GLY A 78 -9.15 13.68 -2.87
N PHE A 79 -8.36 14.74 -2.69
CA PHE A 79 -8.73 16.09 -3.10
C PHE A 79 -7.53 16.83 -3.68
N LEU A 80 -7.77 17.92 -4.40
CA LEU A 80 -6.69 18.81 -4.83
C LEU A 80 -6.59 19.97 -3.84
N PRO A 81 -5.44 20.15 -3.16
CA PRO A 81 -5.32 21.16 -2.11
C PRO A 81 -5.55 22.58 -2.62
N GLN A 82 -5.15 22.85 -3.86
CA GLN A 82 -5.36 24.15 -4.53
C GLN A 82 -6.76 24.33 -5.14
N PHE A 83 -7.61 23.29 -5.13
CA PHE A 83 -8.95 23.29 -5.70
C PHE A 83 -9.95 22.58 -4.76
N ARG A 84 -9.88 22.86 -3.45
CA ARG A 84 -10.72 22.23 -2.42
C ARG A 84 -12.22 22.38 -2.69
N GLU A 85 -12.62 23.48 -3.33
CA GLU A 85 -14.00 23.78 -3.74
C GLU A 85 -14.60 22.77 -4.74
N LEU A 86 -13.76 22.00 -5.42
CA LEU A 86 -14.21 20.94 -6.33
C LEU A 86 -14.76 19.72 -5.57
N GLY A 87 -14.41 19.61 -4.29
CA GLY A 87 -14.79 18.53 -3.39
C GLY A 87 -13.80 17.37 -3.39
N GLU A 88 -14.05 16.44 -2.48
CA GLU A 88 -13.27 15.22 -2.30
C GLU A 88 -13.90 14.06 -3.10
N VAL A 89 -13.06 13.21 -3.68
CA VAL A 89 -13.45 12.04 -4.48
C VAL A 89 -13.07 10.77 -3.72
N PRO A 90 -13.98 9.78 -3.55
CA PRO A 90 -13.62 8.52 -2.94
C PRO A 90 -12.62 7.77 -3.83
N ILE A 91 -11.51 7.34 -3.25
CA ILE A 91 -10.50 6.50 -3.90
C ILE A 91 -10.72 5.03 -3.56
N GLN A 92 -10.94 4.75 -2.28
CA GLN A 92 -11.24 3.42 -1.75
C GLN A 92 -12.38 3.54 -0.75
N LYS A 93 -13.34 2.62 -0.81
CA LYS A 93 -14.46 2.57 0.12
C LYS A 93 -14.43 1.31 0.97
N ASN A 94 -14.95 1.42 2.18
CA ASN A 94 -15.25 0.33 3.10
C ASN A 94 -14.08 -0.67 3.23
N LEU A 95 -12.86 -0.14 3.34
CA LEU A 95 -11.67 -0.95 3.53
C LEU A 95 -11.73 -1.54 4.93
N GLN A 96 -11.85 -2.86 5.02
CA GLN A 96 -11.95 -3.57 6.30
C GLN A 96 -10.59 -3.62 6.98
N TYR A 97 -10.59 -3.74 8.31
CA TYR A 97 -9.38 -4.03 9.06
C TYR A 97 -8.66 -5.25 8.48
N THR A 98 -7.33 -5.18 8.38
CA THR A 98 -6.41 -6.15 7.77
C THR A 98 -6.58 -6.38 6.27
N SER A 99 -7.46 -5.64 5.61
CA SER A 99 -7.55 -5.68 4.14
C SER A 99 -6.49 -4.79 3.51
N ILE A 100 -5.77 -5.35 2.55
CA ILE A 100 -4.90 -4.64 1.62
C ILE A 100 -5.44 -4.85 0.22
N ARG A 101 -5.90 -3.77 -0.42
CA ARG A 101 -6.63 -3.84 -1.68
C ARG A 101 -6.10 -2.89 -2.75
N PRO A 102 -5.96 -3.38 -4.00
CA PRO A 102 -6.05 -4.80 -4.39
C PRO A 102 -4.83 -5.60 -3.93
N ASN A 103 -5.03 -6.90 -3.63
CA ASN A 103 -3.95 -7.84 -3.30
C ASN A 103 -3.36 -8.54 -4.53
N ILE A 104 -3.57 -7.97 -5.72
CA ILE A 104 -3.08 -8.50 -6.99
C ILE A 104 -2.22 -7.41 -7.64
N PRO A 105 -0.94 -7.68 -7.97
CA PRO A 105 -0.04 -6.70 -8.59
C PRO A 105 -0.58 -6.03 -9.85
N ALA A 106 -1.41 -6.75 -10.61
CA ALA A 106 -2.01 -6.26 -11.86
C ALA A 106 -3.14 -5.23 -11.63
N GLU A 107 -3.72 -5.16 -10.43
CA GLU A 107 -4.94 -4.40 -10.18
C GLU A 107 -4.74 -3.06 -9.46
N TYR A 108 -3.51 -2.75 -9.03
CA TYR A 108 -3.19 -1.46 -8.39
C TYR A 108 -3.81 -0.29 -9.17
N ALA A 109 -4.41 0.66 -8.45
CA ALA A 109 -5.05 1.82 -9.06
C ALA A 109 -4.00 2.79 -9.59
N ASP A 110 -4.18 3.26 -10.82
CA ASP A 110 -3.38 4.34 -11.37
C ASP A 110 -3.81 5.67 -10.74
N ILE A 111 -2.92 6.26 -9.94
CA ILE A 111 -3.12 7.56 -9.31
C ILE A 111 -2.15 8.57 -9.95
N PRO A 112 -2.61 9.78 -10.30
CA PRO A 112 -1.74 10.84 -10.77
C PRO A 112 -0.61 11.15 -9.78
N ALA A 113 0.64 11.19 -10.25
CA ALA A 113 1.82 11.51 -9.44
C ALA A 113 2.01 13.02 -9.24
N ILE A 114 0.91 13.70 -8.92
CA ILE A 114 0.84 15.13 -8.58
C ILE A 114 0.63 15.28 -7.07
N PRO A 115 0.86 16.48 -6.49
CA PRO A 115 0.47 16.74 -5.12
C PRO A 115 -1.06 16.63 -4.95
N LEU A 116 -1.50 15.71 -4.09
CA LEU A 116 -2.90 15.44 -3.75
C LEU A 116 -3.07 15.61 -2.25
N GLY A 117 -4.25 16.04 -1.81
CA GLY A 117 -4.70 15.86 -0.46
C GLY A 117 -5.29 14.45 -0.30
N LEU A 118 -5.03 13.80 0.83
CA LEU A 118 -5.60 12.51 1.17
C LEU A 118 -6.35 12.63 2.50
N LYS A 119 -7.50 11.99 2.60
CA LYS A 119 -8.32 11.98 3.80
C LYS A 119 -8.81 10.56 4.05
N ILE A 120 -8.68 10.10 5.29
CA ILE A 120 -9.12 8.78 5.74
C ILE A 120 -10.18 9.01 6.80
N THR A 121 -11.35 8.42 6.60
CA THR A 121 -12.50 8.58 7.49
C THR A 121 -13.07 7.22 7.87
N PRO A 122 -13.85 7.11 8.96
CA PRO A 122 -14.73 5.96 9.13
C PRO A 122 -15.63 5.81 7.91
N ALA A 123 -15.94 4.57 7.55
CA ALA A 123 -16.73 4.25 6.36
C ALA A 123 -18.12 4.89 6.47
N GLY A 124 -18.48 5.67 5.44
CA GLY A 124 -19.74 6.41 5.43
C GLY A 124 -19.74 7.73 6.22
N GLU A 125 -18.68 8.06 6.98
CA GLU A 125 -18.60 9.28 7.78
C GLU A 125 -17.57 10.29 7.22
N LYS A 126 -17.95 10.98 6.15
CA LYS A 126 -17.00 11.85 5.42
C LYS A 126 -16.46 13.04 6.24
N ASP A 127 -17.21 13.54 7.21
CA ASP A 127 -16.89 14.82 7.87
C ASP A 127 -15.98 14.69 9.10
N ASN A 128 -15.69 13.47 9.55
CA ASN A 128 -14.85 13.18 10.71
C ASN A 128 -13.58 12.42 10.27
N PRO A 129 -12.55 13.11 9.74
CA PRO A 129 -11.33 12.43 9.35
C PRO A 129 -10.56 11.90 10.56
N ILE A 130 -10.11 10.65 10.45
CA ILE A 130 -9.10 10.06 11.34
C ILE A 130 -7.72 10.61 10.94
N VAL A 131 -7.46 10.71 9.63
CA VAL A 131 -6.23 11.27 9.07
C VAL A 131 -6.57 12.22 7.94
N GLU A 132 -5.96 13.40 7.91
CA GLU A 132 -5.98 14.30 6.77
C GLU A 132 -4.56 14.78 6.43
N VAL A 133 -4.09 14.40 5.24
CA VAL A 133 -2.80 14.84 4.68
C VAL A 133 -3.07 15.87 3.61
N ASN A 134 -2.69 17.12 3.86
CA ASN A 134 -2.92 18.23 2.95
C ASN A 134 -2.14 18.17 1.64
N ARG A 135 -1.00 17.48 1.61
CA ARG A 135 -0.14 17.43 0.44
C ARG A 135 0.71 16.18 0.46
N PHE A 136 0.24 15.16 -0.24
CA PHE A 136 0.90 13.91 -0.49
C PHE A 136 1.30 13.82 -1.96
N LYS A 137 2.49 13.29 -2.29
CA LYS A 137 2.93 13.13 -3.67
C LYS A 137 3.53 11.74 -3.89
N PHE A 138 2.88 10.96 -4.75
CA PHE A 138 3.40 9.66 -5.17
C PHE A 138 4.62 9.80 -6.08
N LYS A 139 5.51 8.80 -6.06
CA LYS A 139 6.66 8.73 -6.96
C LYS A 139 6.19 8.15 -8.30
N ALA A 140 6.29 8.94 -9.36
CA ALA A 140 5.93 8.50 -10.70
C ALA A 140 6.64 7.20 -11.13
N GLY A 141 5.92 6.31 -11.82
CA GLY A 141 6.46 5.04 -12.32
C GLY A 141 6.67 3.97 -11.25
N ARG A 142 6.17 4.18 -10.02
CA ARG A 142 6.32 3.26 -8.89
C ARG A 142 4.98 2.68 -8.44
N ASN A 143 5.07 1.48 -7.88
CA ASN A 143 4.00 0.87 -7.10
C ASN A 143 4.12 1.34 -5.66
N HIS A 144 3.01 1.72 -5.05
CA HIS A 144 2.92 2.17 -3.67
C HIS A 144 1.90 1.34 -2.91
N THR A 145 2.23 1.00 -1.67
CA THR A 145 1.25 0.60 -0.67
C THR A 145 1.07 1.74 0.32
N LEU A 146 -0.16 2.23 0.45
CA LEU A 146 -0.54 3.18 1.49
C LEU A 146 -1.30 2.46 2.61
N LEU A 147 -0.78 2.49 3.83
CA LEU A 147 -1.46 1.92 4.99
C LEU A 147 -1.95 3.01 5.93
N ALA A 148 -3.19 2.92 6.39
CA ALA A 148 -3.58 3.52 7.66
C ALA A 148 -3.10 2.59 8.77
N ALA A 149 -2.20 3.07 9.64
CA ALA A 149 -1.63 2.31 10.76
C ALA A 149 -1.47 3.23 11.98
N GLY A 150 -1.56 2.68 13.19
CA GLY A 150 -1.60 3.45 14.44
C GLY A 150 -2.79 3.03 15.29
N GLU A 151 -3.03 3.75 16.38
CA GLU A 151 -4.25 3.62 17.21
C GLU A 151 -5.17 4.82 16.97
N ALA A 152 -6.47 4.58 16.80
CA ALA A 152 -7.48 5.63 16.66
C ALA A 152 -7.87 6.24 18.02
N VAL A 153 -7.80 5.44 19.07
CA VAL A 153 -8.05 5.78 20.47
C VAL A 153 -6.80 5.41 21.25
N SER A 154 -5.97 6.42 21.52
CA SER A 154 -4.77 6.25 22.33
C SER A 154 -5.15 5.88 23.78
N GLU A 155 -4.63 4.74 24.26
CA GLU A 155 -4.72 4.28 25.65
C GLU A 155 -3.55 4.80 26.50
N GLY A 156 -2.50 5.38 25.87
CA GLY A 156 -1.35 5.99 26.54
C GLY A 156 -0.51 6.95 25.68
N TYR A 157 0.40 7.68 26.33
CA TYR A 157 1.21 8.74 25.67
C TYR A 157 2.24 8.25 24.64
N ASP A 158 2.56 6.96 24.63
CA ASP A 158 3.62 6.38 23.79
C ASP A 158 3.08 5.68 22.51
N GLU A 159 1.76 5.67 22.31
CA GLU A 159 1.13 5.04 21.15
C GLU A 159 1.05 6.02 19.97
N PRO A 160 1.51 5.61 18.77
CA PRO A 160 1.44 6.48 17.61
C PRO A 160 -0.03 6.65 17.19
N PRO A 161 -0.49 7.91 16.99
CA PRO A 161 -1.81 8.12 16.42
C PRO A 161 -1.86 7.53 15.01
N VAL A 162 -3.08 7.29 14.51
CA VAL A 162 -3.25 6.84 13.13
C VAL A 162 -2.49 7.76 12.17
N GLN A 163 -1.62 7.15 11.37
CA GLN A 163 -0.80 7.80 10.37
C GLN A 163 -0.86 7.04 9.04
N LEU A 164 -0.48 7.75 7.97
CA LEU A 164 -0.36 7.17 6.64
C LEU A 164 1.07 6.67 6.41
N LEU A 165 1.26 5.35 6.45
CA LEU A 165 2.52 4.74 6.05
C LEU A 165 2.56 4.58 4.53
N SER A 166 3.55 5.17 3.87
CA SER A 166 3.74 5.07 2.42
C SER A 166 4.95 4.22 2.08
N LEU A 167 4.70 3.03 1.55
CA LEU A 167 5.72 2.10 1.10
C LEU A 167 5.87 2.20 -0.42
N ILE A 168 7.11 2.12 -0.91
CA ILE A 168 7.40 1.91 -2.33
C ILE A 168 7.66 0.42 -2.53
N ASP A 169 6.80 -0.22 -3.31
CA ASP A 169 6.94 -1.64 -3.64
C ASP A 169 7.98 -1.79 -4.76
N ASN A 170 8.78 -2.86 -4.72
CA ASN A 170 9.84 -3.10 -5.71
C ASN A 170 10.81 -1.92 -5.87
N LYS A 171 11.25 -1.32 -4.75
CA LYS A 171 12.04 -0.07 -4.74
C LYS A 171 13.35 -0.12 -5.54
N GLY A 172 13.92 -1.30 -5.73
CA GLY A 172 15.19 -1.54 -6.43
C GLY A 172 15.17 -1.24 -7.93
N GLU A 173 13.99 -1.20 -8.56
CA GLU A 173 13.90 -1.09 -10.02
C GLU A 173 14.50 0.19 -10.59
N SER A 174 15.36 0.07 -11.60
CA SER A 174 15.88 1.22 -12.34
C SER A 174 15.94 0.96 -13.85
N PRO A 175 15.18 1.69 -14.70
CA PRO A 175 14.26 2.78 -14.35
C PRO A 175 12.97 2.28 -13.65
N PRO A 176 12.19 3.18 -13.02
CA PRO A 176 10.85 2.85 -12.52
C PRO A 176 9.97 2.17 -13.58
N SER A 177 9.46 0.98 -13.30
CA SER A 177 8.70 0.19 -14.28
C SER A 177 7.46 -0.49 -13.72
N TYR A 178 6.93 -0.05 -12.57
CA TYR A 178 5.79 -0.66 -11.90
C TYR A 178 5.95 -2.13 -11.53
N GLY A 179 7.17 -2.58 -11.20
CA GLY A 179 7.42 -3.98 -10.91
C GLY A 179 7.48 -4.84 -12.18
N ARG A 180 7.68 -4.28 -13.38
CA ARG A 180 7.59 -5.04 -14.65
C ARG A 180 8.94 -5.46 -15.22
N THR A 181 10.04 -4.87 -14.77
CA THR A 181 11.38 -5.15 -15.32
C THR A 181 12.18 -6.07 -14.40
N GLU A 182 12.01 -5.95 -13.08
CA GLU A 182 12.72 -6.80 -12.11
C GLU A 182 11.71 -7.69 -11.36
N LEU A 183 10.96 -8.45 -12.15
CA LEU A 183 10.10 -9.51 -11.64
C LEU A 183 10.95 -10.56 -10.91
N PRO A 184 10.40 -11.21 -9.86
CA PRO A 184 11.08 -12.33 -9.23
C PRO A 184 11.33 -13.47 -10.24
N GLU A 185 12.42 -14.19 -10.05
CA GLU A 185 12.68 -15.43 -10.78
C GLU A 185 11.58 -16.46 -10.46
N PRO A 186 11.10 -17.28 -11.41
CA PRO A 186 9.91 -18.13 -11.23
C PRO A 186 9.97 -19.13 -10.07
N ASP A 187 11.18 -19.51 -9.65
CA ASP A 187 11.50 -20.49 -8.60
C ASP A 187 11.99 -19.81 -7.30
N LYS A 188 11.95 -18.48 -7.23
CA LYS A 188 12.39 -17.73 -6.05
C LYS A 188 11.27 -16.94 -5.41
N THR A 189 11.23 -17.00 -4.09
CA THR A 189 10.31 -16.21 -3.27
C THR A 189 11.10 -15.14 -2.55
N TYR A 190 10.55 -13.93 -2.51
CA TYR A 190 11.10 -12.85 -1.72
C TYR A 190 10.07 -12.29 -0.75
N VAL A 191 10.52 -11.95 0.45
CA VAL A 191 9.69 -11.35 1.49
C VAL A 191 10.36 -10.08 2.01
N ARG A 192 9.58 -9.03 2.27
CA ARG A 192 9.97 -7.93 3.14
C ARG A 192 8.99 -7.81 4.30
N PHE A 193 9.45 -7.25 5.41
CA PHE A 193 8.64 -7.05 6.60
C PHE A 193 8.35 -5.57 6.83
N VAL A 194 7.15 -5.27 7.31
CA VAL A 194 6.71 -3.92 7.69
C VAL A 194 6.24 -3.96 9.15
N HIS A 195 6.81 -3.11 9.98
CA HIS A 195 6.39 -2.96 11.36
C HIS A 195 5.18 -2.02 11.43
N ALA A 196 3.98 -2.58 11.49
CA ALA A 196 2.72 -1.83 11.63
C ALA A 196 2.02 -2.08 12.98
N LEU A 197 2.75 -2.60 13.98
CA LEU A 197 2.32 -2.72 15.37
C LEU A 197 2.53 -1.38 16.10
N PRO A 198 1.48 -0.61 16.43
CA PRO A 198 1.63 0.66 17.13
C PRO A 198 2.09 0.49 18.59
N ASP A 199 1.61 -0.56 19.27
CA ASP A 199 1.86 -0.77 20.70
C ASP A 199 3.09 -1.63 21.00
N ALA A 200 3.73 -2.16 19.95
CA ALA A 200 4.96 -2.91 20.12
C ALA A 200 6.15 -1.96 20.14
N GLY A 201 7.09 -2.23 21.06
CA GLY A 201 8.42 -1.64 21.00
C GLY A 201 9.21 -2.17 19.79
N ARG A 202 10.54 -2.13 19.88
CA ARG A 202 11.40 -2.62 18.80
C ARG A 202 11.22 -4.12 18.58
N VAL A 203 10.82 -4.51 17.38
CA VAL A 203 10.69 -5.92 17.00
C VAL A 203 11.87 -6.39 16.14
N SER A 204 12.22 -7.65 16.30
CA SER A 204 13.15 -8.36 15.42
C SER A 204 12.42 -9.49 14.72
N VAL A 205 12.83 -9.78 13.49
CA VAL A 205 12.31 -10.91 12.70
C VAL A 205 13.45 -11.87 12.44
N MET A 206 13.23 -13.14 12.77
CA MET A 206 14.19 -14.22 12.60
C MET A 206 13.55 -15.33 11.77
N THR A 207 14.35 -16.13 11.06
CA THR A 207 13.86 -17.42 10.56
C THR A 207 13.50 -18.34 11.73
N ALA A 208 12.60 -19.29 11.52
CA ALA A 208 12.28 -20.31 12.49
C ALA A 208 13.49 -21.25 12.67
N GLY A 209 13.89 -21.42 13.92
CA GLY A 209 14.86 -22.42 14.36
C GLY A 209 14.15 -23.69 14.85
N GLU A 210 14.67 -24.27 15.92
CA GLU A 210 14.10 -25.48 16.52
C GLU A 210 12.83 -25.17 17.32
N THR A 211 11.86 -26.09 17.26
CA THR A 211 10.70 -26.10 18.16
C THR A 211 11.12 -26.62 19.53
N ASN A 212 10.91 -25.82 20.56
CA ASN A 212 11.18 -26.16 21.95
C ASN A 212 10.13 -27.14 22.51
N VAL A 213 10.42 -27.73 23.68
CA VAL A 213 9.53 -28.69 24.37
C VAL A 213 8.17 -28.08 24.73
N ASP A 214 8.11 -26.77 24.94
CA ASP A 214 6.88 -26.03 25.24
C ASP A 214 6.10 -25.59 23.99
N GLY A 215 6.57 -25.95 22.79
CA GLY A 215 5.96 -25.59 21.51
C GLY A 215 6.35 -24.20 20.98
N SER A 216 7.17 -23.43 21.71
CA SER A 216 7.75 -22.18 21.18
C SER A 216 8.79 -22.47 20.10
N ILE A 217 9.00 -21.52 19.19
CA ILE A 217 10.00 -21.68 18.11
C ILE A 217 11.16 -20.75 18.40
N SER A 218 12.35 -21.31 18.57
CA SER A 218 13.57 -20.51 18.71
C SER A 218 13.85 -19.71 17.43
N GLY A 219 14.42 -18.52 17.56
CA GLY A 219 14.88 -17.75 16.41
C GLY A 219 16.16 -18.35 15.82
N GLY A 220 16.19 -18.47 14.49
CA GLY A 220 17.37 -18.82 13.71
C GLY A 220 18.15 -17.57 13.28
N GLU A 221 18.30 -17.37 11.98
CA GLU A 221 18.98 -16.21 11.41
C GLU A 221 18.15 -14.94 11.60
N THR A 222 18.78 -13.86 12.10
CA THR A 222 18.12 -12.55 12.19
C THR A 222 18.03 -11.90 10.81
N LEU A 223 16.81 -11.75 10.30
CA LEU A 223 16.53 -11.04 9.04
C LEU A 223 16.35 -9.54 9.26
N VAL A 224 15.80 -9.17 10.42
CA VAL A 224 15.50 -7.79 10.80
C VAL A 224 15.85 -7.60 12.26
N GLU A 225 16.68 -6.61 12.57
CA GLU A 225 17.02 -6.28 13.95
C GLU A 225 16.36 -4.97 14.37
N LYS A 226 15.59 -5.01 15.47
CA LYS A 226 15.10 -3.82 16.20
C LYS A 226 14.37 -2.79 15.32
N ALA A 227 13.58 -3.26 14.36
CA ALA A 227 12.68 -2.41 13.59
C ALA A 227 11.74 -1.66 14.53
N THR A 228 11.43 -0.42 14.18
CA THR A 228 10.49 0.46 14.87
C THR A 228 9.22 0.64 14.03
N PHE A 229 8.14 1.08 14.67
CA PHE A 229 6.88 1.33 13.97
C PHE A 229 7.06 2.22 12.72
N GLY A 230 6.55 1.74 11.59
CA GLY A 230 6.69 2.37 10.28
C GLY A 230 7.89 1.89 9.45
N ASP A 231 8.83 1.16 10.04
CA ASP A 231 9.97 0.60 9.30
C ASP A 231 9.52 -0.49 8.33
N ALA A 232 10.21 -0.54 7.19
CA ALA A 232 10.05 -1.58 6.18
C ALA A 232 11.42 -2.04 5.68
N THR A 233 11.61 -3.35 5.59
CA THR A 233 12.90 -3.92 5.20
C THR A 233 13.10 -3.93 3.70
N ASP A 234 14.32 -4.25 3.28
CA ASP A 234 14.56 -4.77 1.95
C ASP A 234 13.91 -6.15 1.78
N TYR A 235 13.73 -6.55 0.51
CA TYR A 235 13.29 -7.91 0.20
C TYR A 235 14.46 -8.87 0.41
N VAL A 236 14.20 -9.96 1.10
CA VAL A 236 15.12 -11.08 1.28
C VAL A 236 14.57 -12.31 0.58
N GLU A 237 15.45 -13.12 0.00
CA GLU A 237 15.09 -14.40 -0.60
C GLU A 237 14.79 -15.42 0.51
N VAL A 238 13.71 -16.18 0.36
CA VAL A 238 13.22 -17.15 1.36
C VAL A 238 12.68 -18.39 0.64
N ALA A 239 12.61 -19.51 1.35
CA ALA A 239 11.86 -20.67 0.87
C ALA A 239 10.34 -20.43 0.94
N GLU A 240 9.56 -21.21 0.19
CA GLU A 240 8.10 -21.04 0.17
C GLU A 240 7.42 -21.42 1.49
N ASP A 241 8.02 -22.38 2.19
CA ASP A 241 7.59 -22.92 3.48
C ASP A 241 8.33 -22.28 4.67
N ASP A 242 9.19 -21.30 4.41
CA ASP A 242 9.89 -20.58 5.47
C ASP A 242 8.88 -19.98 6.46
N THR A 243 9.23 -20.18 7.72
CA THR A 243 8.51 -19.66 8.87
C THR A 243 9.41 -18.65 9.58
N PHE A 244 8.85 -17.57 10.09
CA PHE A 244 9.55 -16.49 10.75
C PHE A 244 9.02 -16.27 12.15
N VAL A 245 9.93 -16.06 13.09
CA VAL A 245 9.63 -15.70 14.47
C VAL A 245 9.78 -14.20 14.62
N ILE A 246 8.73 -13.57 15.13
CA ILE A 246 8.71 -12.15 15.50
C ILE A 246 8.96 -12.10 17.00
N SER A 247 10.00 -11.37 17.40
CA SER A 247 10.32 -11.18 18.81
C SER A 247 10.36 -9.71 19.18
N GLU A 248 9.99 -9.41 20.42
CA GLU A 248 10.12 -8.10 21.01
C GLU A 248 11.00 -8.24 22.25
N GLN A 249 12.11 -7.49 22.27
CA GLN A 249 13.11 -7.57 23.36
C GLN A 249 13.58 -9.03 23.65
N GLY A 250 13.64 -9.87 22.61
CA GLY A 250 14.05 -11.27 22.71
C GLY A 250 12.97 -12.25 23.17
N THR A 251 11.74 -11.78 23.42
CA THR A 251 10.58 -12.63 23.70
C THR A 251 9.79 -12.86 22.41
N GLU A 252 9.53 -14.13 22.07
CA GLU A 252 8.65 -14.47 20.95
C GLU A 252 7.25 -13.85 21.14
N ARG A 253 6.75 -13.21 20.10
CA ARG A 253 5.42 -12.59 20.07
C ARG A 253 4.48 -13.26 19.08
N ALA A 254 5.02 -13.71 17.95
CA ALA A 254 4.25 -14.33 16.89
C ALA A 254 5.15 -15.14 15.95
N THR A 255 4.51 -16.07 15.24
CA THR A 255 5.12 -16.79 14.13
C THR A 255 4.34 -16.49 12.85
N VAL A 256 5.03 -16.27 11.72
CA VAL A 256 4.41 -16.03 10.41
C VAL A 256 5.12 -16.82 9.32
N GLY A 257 4.39 -17.39 8.37
CA GLY A 257 4.97 -17.98 7.17
C GLY A 257 4.31 -19.28 6.75
N GLY A 258 5.07 -20.12 6.04
CA GLY A 258 4.67 -21.47 5.66
C GLY A 258 3.74 -21.57 4.45
N ASN A 259 3.45 -20.47 3.75
CA ASN A 259 2.52 -20.45 2.62
C ASN A 259 2.84 -19.35 1.59
N PHE A 260 4.12 -19.09 1.33
CA PHE A 260 4.48 -18.24 0.19
C PHE A 260 4.42 -19.03 -1.10
N ARG A 261 4.46 -18.33 -2.24
CA ARG A 261 4.44 -18.96 -3.56
C ARG A 261 5.73 -18.64 -4.29
N GLU A 262 6.37 -19.64 -4.87
CA GLU A 262 7.50 -19.43 -5.79
C GLU A 262 7.19 -18.38 -6.87
N GLY A 263 8.21 -17.59 -7.21
CA GLY A 263 8.09 -16.52 -8.18
C GLY A 263 7.25 -15.37 -7.67
N THR A 264 7.26 -15.08 -6.37
CA THR A 264 6.56 -13.90 -5.82
C THR A 264 7.46 -13.02 -4.97
N LYS A 265 7.16 -11.71 -4.97
CA LYS A 265 7.64 -10.76 -3.98
C LYS A 265 6.47 -10.42 -3.07
N ASN A 266 6.64 -10.60 -1.77
CA ASN A 266 5.59 -10.39 -0.78
C ASN A 266 5.99 -9.33 0.23
N THR A 267 5.01 -8.57 0.70
CA THR A 267 5.14 -7.78 1.91
C THR A 267 4.38 -8.47 3.03
N VAL A 268 5.06 -8.73 4.14
CA VAL A 268 4.46 -9.18 5.41
C VAL A 268 4.33 -7.97 6.33
N TYR A 269 3.12 -7.72 6.82
CA TYR A 269 2.81 -6.63 7.73
C TYR A 269 2.60 -7.20 9.12
N LEU A 270 3.42 -6.76 10.06
CA LEU A 270 3.28 -7.07 11.47
C LEU A 270 2.22 -6.13 12.03
N VAL A 271 1.09 -6.67 12.47
CA VAL A 271 -0.09 -5.91 12.92
C VAL A 271 -0.60 -6.48 14.24
N SER A 272 -1.29 -5.66 15.02
CA SER A 272 -1.99 -6.12 16.23
C SER A 272 -3.17 -7.02 15.85
N GLN A 273 -3.73 -7.83 16.75
CA GLN A 273 -5.09 -8.36 16.58
C GLN A 273 -6.09 -7.26 16.99
N ALA A 274 -7.22 -7.14 16.28
CA ALA A 274 -8.32 -6.21 16.64
C ALA A 274 -8.77 -6.44 18.10
N PRO A 275 -9.29 -5.40 18.78
CA PRO A 275 -9.09 -5.21 20.22
C PRO A 275 -9.66 -6.35 21.06
N GLU A 276 -8.79 -7.06 21.77
CA GLU A 276 -9.20 -7.90 22.90
C GLU A 276 -8.79 -7.26 24.23
N PRO A 277 -9.64 -7.35 25.27
CA PRO A 277 -9.24 -7.01 26.63
C PRO A 277 -8.11 -7.96 27.07
N GLY A 278 -6.88 -7.45 27.20
CA GLY A 278 -5.72 -8.26 27.61
C GLY A 278 -4.43 -8.02 26.82
N GLY A 279 -4.46 -7.10 25.85
CA GLY A 279 -3.30 -6.71 25.05
C GLY A 279 -3.30 -7.38 23.68
N LEU A 280 -2.92 -6.61 22.66
CA LEU A 280 -3.00 -7.05 21.26
C LEU A 280 -1.89 -8.08 20.98
N LYS A 281 -2.27 -9.34 20.73
CA LYS A 281 -1.30 -10.35 20.25
C LYS A 281 -0.86 -9.95 18.85
N PRO A 282 0.44 -9.78 18.59
CA PRO A 282 0.92 -9.55 17.24
C PRO A 282 0.49 -10.70 16.33
N PHE A 283 0.09 -10.37 15.11
CA PHE A 283 -0.04 -11.34 14.04
C PHE A 283 0.44 -10.71 12.74
N ALA A 284 0.43 -11.49 11.68
CA ALA A 284 0.91 -11.03 10.41
C ALA A 284 -0.11 -11.26 9.30
N ILE A 285 -0.19 -10.29 8.40
CA ILE A 285 -0.88 -10.40 7.12
C ILE A 285 0.12 -10.23 6.00
N SER A 286 -0.18 -10.76 4.82
CA SER A 286 0.70 -10.65 3.66
C SER A 286 -0.02 -10.15 2.42
N SER A 287 0.75 -9.57 1.52
CA SER A 287 0.29 -9.17 0.20
C SER A 287 1.32 -9.49 -0.87
N VAL A 288 0.86 -9.71 -2.11
CA VAL A 288 1.73 -9.98 -3.26
C VAL A 288 2.02 -8.67 -4.00
N ASP A 289 3.28 -8.34 -4.14
CA ASP A 289 3.76 -7.07 -4.71
C ASP A 289 4.17 -7.22 -6.18
N ALA A 290 4.66 -8.41 -6.52
CA ALA A 290 5.01 -8.83 -7.87
C ALA A 290 4.92 -10.35 -7.96
N ALA A 291 4.59 -10.85 -9.14
CA ALA A 291 4.60 -12.27 -9.45
C ALA A 291 5.27 -12.49 -10.80
N ALA A 292 6.13 -13.50 -10.89
CA ALA A 292 6.76 -13.94 -12.12
C ALA A 292 5.69 -14.21 -13.18
N ARG A 293 6.03 -13.94 -14.44
CA ARG A 293 5.17 -14.37 -15.54
C ARG A 293 5.25 -15.89 -15.60
N LEU A 294 4.11 -16.57 -15.45
CA LEU A 294 4.01 -17.98 -15.76
C LEU A 294 4.45 -18.16 -17.22
N SER A 295 5.64 -18.70 -17.44
CA SER A 295 5.99 -19.23 -18.74
C SER A 295 5.16 -20.49 -18.90
N LEU A 296 4.20 -20.47 -19.82
CA LEU A 296 3.55 -21.68 -20.31
C LEU A 296 4.66 -22.51 -20.97
N ARG A 297 5.35 -23.36 -20.19
CA ARG A 297 6.19 -24.39 -20.76
C ARG A 297 5.24 -25.44 -21.31
N VAL A 298 4.96 -25.36 -22.61
CA VAL A 298 4.41 -26.50 -23.34
C VAL A 298 5.47 -27.59 -23.22
N ARG A 299 5.24 -28.59 -22.36
CA ARG A 299 6.02 -29.82 -22.42
C ARG A 299 5.66 -30.47 -23.75
N GLU A 300 6.60 -30.48 -24.69
CA GLU A 300 6.51 -31.42 -25.81
C GLU A 300 6.52 -32.83 -25.20
N LEU A 301 5.43 -33.57 -25.46
CA LEU A 301 5.24 -34.96 -25.04
C LEU A 301 5.92 -35.90 -26.04
#